data_AF-A0A7V4ZXJ1-F1
#
_entry.id   AF-A0A7V4ZXJ1-F1
#
_cell.length_a   1.000
_cell.length_b   1.000
_cell.length_c   1.000
_cell.angle_alpha   90.00
_cell.angle_beta   90.00
_cell.angle_gamma   90.00
#
_symmetry.space_group_name_H-M   'P 1'
#
loop_
_entity.id
_entity.type
_entity.pdbx_description
1 polymer ?
#
loop_
_entity_poly.entity_id
_entity_poly.type
_entity_poly.pdbx_seq_one_letter_code
_entity_poly.pdbx_strand_id
1 'polypeptide(L)'
;MDKNEAHAGLVKRPSDDPATCATCHEGIAKTYKLSLHYTTGGMKGVSGRFSEAETKIFDAQVFEQSCRVCHASCGDCHVKSPIVSGVNLGLMEGHKFVRKDESKTCAPCHGGRVYPEFTGEYGGVPDVHYQKGMLCTDCHTATQLHGDGKVYASRRDVEAKPTCLQCHNTKEGSEKAVSAHRDHVGWVSCSSCHSAAPYRNCSSCHVGEGATSSPGLFLGKNPRNPKEVATLRLVPAVRDTFMKVGISQANFDSMPNYWDTYPHNIKKRTDRTRECAVCHEEKTYFLKEEMLIKGGSEANKKLIFHE
;
A
#
# COMPACT_ATOMS: atom_id res chain seq x y z
N MET A 1 20.49 9.74 41.06
CA MET A 1 20.99 9.04 39.86
C MET A 1 20.42 9.75 38.66
N ASP A 2 21.28 10.31 37.82
CA ASP A 2 20.84 11.00 36.61
C ASP A 2 20.22 10.00 35.62
N LYS A 3 19.32 10.47 34.75
CA LYS A 3 18.68 9.64 33.72
C LYS A 3 19.72 9.00 32.79
N ASN A 4 20.78 9.72 32.44
CA ASN A 4 21.79 9.18 31.53
C ASN A 4 22.65 8.11 32.22
N GLU A 5 22.94 8.29 33.51
CA GLU A 5 23.61 7.29 34.33
C GLU A 5 22.75 6.03 34.49
N ALA A 6 21.45 6.19 34.75
CA ALA A 6 20.50 5.08 34.90
C ALA A 6 20.30 4.27 33.60
N HIS A 7 20.53 4.88 32.44
CA HIS A 7 20.41 4.23 31.14
C HIS A 7 21.76 3.84 30.52
N ALA A 8 22.88 4.10 31.21
CA ALA A 8 24.20 3.72 30.73
C ALA A 8 24.28 2.18 30.56
N GLY A 9 24.68 1.72 29.37
CA GLY A 9 24.79 0.30 29.05
C GLY A 9 23.48 -0.40 28.71
N LEU A 10 22.33 0.27 28.77
CA LEU A 10 21.06 -0.32 28.35
C LEU A 10 20.89 -0.28 26.83
N VAL A 11 20.38 -1.37 26.27
CA VAL A 11 19.97 -1.42 24.86
C VAL A 11 18.71 -0.58 24.69
N LYS A 12 18.83 0.52 23.94
CA LYS A 12 17.74 1.50 23.75
C LYS A 12 16.47 0.89 23.10
N ARG A 13 16.64 -0.08 22.20
CA ARG A 13 15.56 -0.76 21.47
C ARG A 13 15.82 -2.27 21.35
N PRO A 14 15.63 -3.05 22.43
CA PRO A 14 15.94 -4.49 22.43
C PRO A 14 15.14 -5.29 21.40
N SER A 15 13.92 -4.83 21.11
CA SER A 15 12.99 -5.43 20.14
C SER A 15 13.41 -5.30 18.68
N ASP A 16 14.43 -4.48 18.38
CA ASP A 16 14.97 -4.36 17.02
C ASP A 16 15.69 -5.63 16.59
N ASP A 17 16.18 -6.42 17.55
CA ASP A 17 16.60 -7.79 17.32
C ASP A 17 15.45 -8.76 17.63
N PRO A 18 14.89 -9.45 16.62
CA PRO A 18 13.84 -10.45 16.85
C PRO A 18 14.29 -11.61 17.75
N ALA A 19 15.60 -11.86 17.91
CA ALA A 19 16.11 -12.89 18.82
C ALA A 19 15.71 -12.64 20.28
N THR A 20 15.59 -11.36 20.69
CA THR A 20 15.09 -10.99 22.03
C THR A 20 13.70 -11.57 22.27
N CYS A 21 12.81 -11.45 21.28
CA CYS A 21 11.44 -11.97 21.35
C CYS A 21 11.36 -13.48 21.09
N ALA A 22 12.31 -14.03 20.33
CA ALA A 22 12.36 -15.46 19.99
C ALA A 22 12.49 -16.37 21.21
N THR A 23 13.00 -15.85 22.33
CA THR A 23 13.06 -16.57 23.62
C THR A 23 11.70 -17.15 24.06
N CYS A 24 10.60 -16.47 23.73
CA CYS A 24 9.23 -16.94 24.00
C CYS A 24 8.37 -17.09 22.74
N HIS A 25 8.78 -16.48 21.62
CA HIS A 25 8.03 -16.43 20.37
C HIS A 25 8.84 -16.93 19.17
N GLU A 26 9.58 -18.03 19.34
CA GLU A 26 10.50 -18.57 18.33
C GLU A 26 9.87 -18.68 16.93
N GLY A 27 8.68 -19.28 16.83
CA GLY A 27 7.99 -19.46 15.56
C GLY A 27 7.66 -18.14 14.85
N ILE A 28 7.14 -17.16 15.59
CA ILE A 28 6.80 -15.83 15.06
C ILE A 28 8.08 -15.08 14.66
N ALA A 29 9.11 -15.10 15.50
CA ALA A 29 10.37 -14.43 15.21
C ALA A 29 11.05 -14.99 13.95
N LYS A 30 10.94 -16.31 13.73
CA LYS A 30 11.45 -16.99 12.54
C LYS A 30 10.74 -16.53 11.27
N THR A 31 9.41 -16.48 11.26
CA THR A 31 8.65 -16.05 10.07
C THR A 31 8.71 -14.54 9.85
N TYR A 32 8.78 -13.75 10.92
CA TYR A 32 8.74 -12.29 10.85
C TYR A 32 9.93 -11.73 10.09
N LYS A 33 11.12 -12.31 10.27
CA LYS A 33 12.33 -11.94 9.51
C LYS A 33 12.18 -12.08 7.99
N LEU A 34 11.19 -12.86 7.52
CA LEU A 34 10.90 -13.07 6.10
C LEU A 34 9.69 -12.24 5.62
N SER A 35 8.96 -11.61 6.55
CA SER A 35 7.78 -10.80 6.24
C SER A 35 8.12 -9.51 5.48
N LEU A 36 7.13 -8.92 4.82
CA LEU A 36 7.29 -7.64 4.14
C LEU A 36 7.51 -6.45 5.09
N HIS A 37 7.00 -6.53 6.33
CA HIS A 37 7.22 -5.48 7.34
C HIS A 37 8.66 -5.45 7.85
N TYR A 38 9.35 -6.60 7.84
CA TYR A 38 10.77 -6.71 8.18
C TYR A 38 11.69 -6.50 6.96
N THR A 39 11.36 -7.08 5.80
CA THR A 39 12.25 -6.98 4.64
C THR A 39 12.10 -5.68 3.87
N THR A 40 10.95 -4.99 4.01
CA THR A 40 10.54 -3.83 3.20
C THR A 40 10.55 -4.07 1.67
N GLY A 41 10.65 -5.33 1.22
CA GLY A 41 10.81 -5.68 -0.20
C GLY A 41 9.71 -5.13 -1.10
N GLY A 42 8.48 -5.04 -0.56
CA GLY A 42 7.31 -4.51 -1.26
C GLY A 42 7.36 -3.02 -1.60
N MET A 43 8.36 -2.28 -1.13
CA MET A 43 8.53 -0.84 -1.41
C MET A 43 9.43 -0.57 -2.63
N LYS A 44 10.05 -1.58 -3.24
CA LYS A 44 10.98 -1.45 -4.37
C LYS A 44 10.31 -1.39 -5.75
N GLY A 45 9.05 -0.94 -5.83
CA GLY A 45 8.22 -1.04 -7.03
C GLY A 45 8.69 -0.28 -8.28
N VAL A 46 9.64 0.66 -8.15
CA VAL A 46 10.22 1.41 -9.29
C VAL A 46 11.51 0.78 -9.83
N SER A 47 12.05 -0.24 -9.16
CA SER A 47 13.41 -0.74 -9.43
C SER A 47 13.60 -1.31 -10.84
N GLY A 48 12.54 -1.81 -11.48
CA GLY A 48 12.60 -2.26 -12.88
C GLY A 48 12.90 -1.15 -13.90
N ARG A 49 12.92 0.12 -13.48
CA ARG A 49 13.32 1.27 -14.32
C ARG A 49 14.84 1.48 -14.35
N PHE A 50 15.57 0.85 -13.43
CA PHE A 50 17.00 1.09 -13.25
C PHE A 50 17.83 0.04 -14.00
N SER A 51 19.03 0.42 -14.40
CA SER A 51 20.13 -0.52 -14.67
C SER A 51 20.65 -1.14 -13.36
N GLU A 52 21.52 -2.15 -13.45
CA GLU A 52 22.14 -2.74 -12.26
C GLU A 52 22.97 -1.72 -11.47
N ALA A 53 23.71 -0.85 -12.16
CA ALA A 53 24.49 0.22 -11.53
C ALA A 53 23.59 1.24 -10.82
N GLU A 54 22.52 1.69 -11.48
CA GLU A 54 21.55 2.61 -10.89
C GLU A 54 20.82 1.99 -9.69
N THR A 55 20.55 0.68 -9.72
CA THR A 55 19.91 -0.04 -8.59
C THR A 55 20.77 0.05 -7.33
N LYS A 56 22.10 -0.09 -7.45
CA LYS A 56 23.03 0.04 -6.31
C LYS A 56 22.99 1.45 -5.72
N ILE A 57 22.93 2.48 -6.57
CA ILE A 57 22.81 3.88 -6.15
C ILE A 57 21.45 4.13 -5.48
N PHE A 58 20.37 3.62 -6.06
CA PHE A 58 19.02 3.76 -5.52
C PHE A 58 18.93 3.16 -4.13
N ASP A 59 19.43 1.93 -3.96
CA ASP A 59 19.41 1.26 -2.68
C ASP A 59 20.17 2.08 -1.63
N ALA A 60 21.42 2.46 -1.91
CA ALA A 60 22.27 3.16 -0.95
C ALA A 60 21.82 4.59 -0.61
N GLN A 61 21.34 5.35 -1.60
CA GLN A 61 21.07 6.79 -1.42
C GLN A 61 19.59 7.11 -1.22
N VAL A 62 18.67 6.31 -1.76
CA VAL A 62 17.23 6.59 -1.70
C VAL A 62 16.53 5.63 -0.77
N PHE A 63 16.66 4.33 -1.00
CA PHE A 63 15.90 3.31 -0.28
C PHE A 63 16.27 3.25 1.21
N GLU A 64 17.56 3.19 1.52
CA GLU A 64 18.05 3.16 2.91
C GLU A 64 17.66 4.42 3.69
N GLN A 65 17.66 5.59 3.05
CA GLN A 65 17.38 6.86 3.73
C GLN A 65 15.89 7.15 3.87
N SER A 66 15.10 6.80 2.85
CA SER A 66 13.71 7.26 2.73
C SER A 66 12.66 6.16 2.92
N CYS A 67 13.00 4.90 2.65
CA CYS A 67 12.04 3.79 2.67
C CYS A 67 12.21 2.89 3.90
N ARG A 68 13.44 2.69 4.37
CA ARG A 68 13.70 1.92 5.61
C ARG A 68 13.20 2.58 6.89
N VAL A 69 12.78 3.84 6.85
CA VAL A 69 12.08 4.46 7.99
C VAL A 69 10.79 3.71 8.34
N CYS A 70 10.21 2.96 7.39
CA CYS A 70 9.03 2.12 7.62
C CYS A 70 9.39 0.67 7.98
N HIS A 71 10.66 0.32 8.13
CA HIS A 71 11.07 -0.95 8.72
C HIS A 71 10.51 -1.04 10.14
N ALA A 72 9.81 -2.13 10.45
CA ALA A 72 9.22 -2.33 11.76
C ALA A 72 9.98 -3.39 12.56
N SER A 73 10.03 -3.21 13.87
CA SER A 73 10.42 -4.23 14.84
C SER A 73 9.23 -4.65 15.69
N CYS A 74 9.39 -5.68 16.53
CA CYS A 74 8.30 -6.14 17.40
C CYS A 74 7.81 -5.02 18.32
N GLY A 75 8.73 -4.14 18.76
CA GLY A 75 8.42 -3.03 19.65
C GLY A 75 7.65 -1.89 18.98
N ASP A 76 7.83 -1.69 17.66
CA ASP A 76 7.09 -0.69 16.86
C ASP A 76 5.58 -0.99 16.79
N CYS A 77 5.19 -2.26 16.96
CA CYS A 77 3.80 -2.69 16.94
C CYS A 77 3.25 -3.05 18.33
N HIS A 78 4.11 -3.45 19.27
CA HIS A 78 3.66 -4.02 20.55
C HIS A 78 4.08 -3.22 21.79
N VAL A 79 4.92 -2.20 21.68
CA VAL A 79 5.42 -1.46 22.86
C VAL A 79 5.27 0.04 22.69
N LYS A 80 5.70 0.56 21.55
CA LYS A 80 5.87 1.98 21.30
C LYS A 80 5.38 2.32 19.90
N SER A 81 4.73 3.46 19.74
CA SER A 81 4.42 3.99 18.41
C SER A 81 5.72 4.21 17.60
N PRO A 82 5.77 3.80 16.32
CA PRO A 82 6.93 3.99 15.47
C PRO A 82 7.30 5.46 15.32
N ILE A 83 8.59 5.76 15.23
CA ILE A 83 9.05 7.12 14.93
C ILE A 83 9.05 7.31 13.42
N VAL A 84 8.11 8.09 12.89
CA VAL A 84 8.05 8.42 11.46
C VAL A 84 8.22 9.92 11.29
N SER A 85 9.16 10.34 10.43
CA SER A 85 9.46 11.75 10.16
C SER A 85 9.73 12.59 11.43
N GLY A 86 10.39 11.99 12.43
CA GLY A 86 10.73 12.64 13.70
C GLY A 86 9.57 12.74 14.70
N VAL A 87 8.35 12.34 14.33
CA VAL A 87 7.20 12.29 15.23
C VAL A 87 7.32 11.07 16.13
N ASN A 88 7.22 11.27 17.44
CA ASN A 88 7.35 10.22 18.45
C ASN A 88 6.23 10.35 19.48
N LEU A 89 5.24 9.45 19.41
CA LEU A 89 4.10 9.42 20.35
C LEU A 89 4.44 8.70 21.67
N GLY A 90 5.64 8.15 21.81
CA GLY A 90 6.06 7.44 23.02
C GLY A 90 5.44 6.05 23.16
N LEU A 91 5.49 5.54 24.40
CA LEU A 91 4.97 4.21 24.75
C LEU A 91 3.45 4.19 24.66
N MET A 92 2.88 3.09 24.16
CA MET A 92 1.43 2.98 23.99
C MET A 92 0.70 2.74 25.32
N GLU A 93 1.27 1.91 26.18
CA GLU A 93 0.74 1.58 27.51
C GLU A 93 1.87 1.40 28.55
N GLY A 94 2.76 2.40 28.63
CA GLY A 94 3.96 2.29 29.48
C GLY A 94 4.85 1.11 29.06
N HIS A 95 5.33 0.31 30.00
CA HIS A 95 6.16 -0.87 29.71
C HIS A 95 5.36 -2.14 29.40
N LYS A 96 4.02 -2.06 29.29
CA LYS A 96 3.21 -3.21 28.94
C LYS A 96 3.22 -3.45 27.44
N PHE A 97 3.19 -4.73 27.07
CA PHE A 97 2.99 -5.12 25.68
C PHE A 97 1.52 -4.98 25.30
N VAL A 98 1.27 -4.29 24.19
CA VAL A 98 -0.05 -4.11 23.60
C VAL A 98 -0.23 -5.10 22.47
N ARG A 99 -1.32 -5.86 22.50
CA ARG A 99 -1.61 -6.84 21.44
C ARG A 99 -1.92 -6.17 20.10
N LYS A 100 -2.71 -5.10 20.12
CA LYS A 100 -3.07 -4.28 18.95
C LYS A 100 -3.47 -2.86 19.37
N ASP A 101 -3.00 -1.87 18.62
CA ASP A 101 -3.47 -0.47 18.64
C ASP A 101 -3.14 0.15 17.28
N GLU A 102 -3.99 -0.13 16.29
CA GLU A 102 -3.76 0.17 14.88
C GLU A 102 -3.62 1.68 14.61
N SER A 103 -4.29 2.50 15.43
CA SER A 103 -4.18 3.96 15.36
C SER A 103 -2.78 4.47 15.74
N LYS A 104 -2.07 3.77 16.64
CA LYS A 104 -0.72 4.15 17.08
C LYS A 104 0.39 3.35 16.41
N THR A 105 0.07 2.27 15.70
CA THR A 105 1.06 1.33 15.13
C THR A 105 1.01 1.29 13.61
N CYS A 106 -0.18 1.16 13.02
CA CYS A 106 -0.34 1.13 11.56
C CYS A 106 -0.35 2.55 10.99
N ALA A 107 -1.11 3.46 11.61
CA ALA A 107 -1.33 4.80 11.08
C ALA A 107 -0.04 5.64 10.90
N PRO A 108 0.99 5.57 11.75
CA PRO A 108 2.21 6.34 11.52
C PRO A 108 2.92 6.02 10.20
N CYS A 109 3.00 4.73 9.83
CA CYS A 109 3.63 4.30 8.58
C CYS A 109 2.66 4.33 7.39
N HIS A 110 1.38 4.06 7.62
CA HIS A 110 0.34 3.99 6.58
C HIS A 110 -0.51 5.27 6.45
N GLY A 111 -0.15 6.32 7.19
CA GLY A 111 -0.90 7.56 7.38
C GLY A 111 -0.90 8.50 6.18
N GLY A 112 0.05 8.34 5.26
CA GLY A 112 0.09 9.20 4.07
C GLY A 112 -1.07 8.96 3.09
N ARG A 113 -1.61 7.73 3.07
CA ARG A 113 -2.65 7.31 2.08
C ARG A 113 -3.66 6.35 2.65
N VAL A 114 -3.20 5.21 3.18
CA VAL A 114 -4.05 4.06 3.52
C VAL A 114 -4.95 4.36 4.71
N TYR A 115 -4.39 4.86 5.81
CA TYR A 115 -5.17 5.14 7.01
C TYR A 115 -6.24 6.22 6.76
N PRO A 116 -5.92 7.38 6.13
CA PRO A 116 -6.96 8.37 5.82
C PRO A 116 -8.01 7.90 4.81
N GLU A 117 -7.64 7.08 3.83
CA GLU A 117 -8.63 6.47 2.93
C GLU A 117 -9.62 5.60 3.72
N PHE A 118 -9.11 4.80 4.66
CA PHE A 118 -9.91 3.91 5.50
C PHE A 118 -10.82 4.68 6.46
N THR A 119 -10.27 5.67 7.16
CA THR A 119 -10.99 6.44 8.19
C THR A 119 -11.81 7.60 7.65
N GLY A 120 -11.58 8.00 6.39
CA GLY A 120 -12.21 9.18 5.77
C GLY A 120 -11.57 10.51 6.15
N GLU A 121 -10.37 10.50 6.73
CA GLU A 121 -9.63 11.72 7.05
C GLU A 121 -9.19 12.49 5.80
N TYR A 122 -8.84 13.77 6.00
CA TYR A 122 -8.41 14.70 4.93
C TYR A 122 -9.40 14.85 3.77
N GLY A 123 -10.71 14.82 4.07
CA GLY A 123 -11.78 14.98 3.08
C GLY A 123 -12.05 13.71 2.25
N GLY A 124 -11.55 12.55 2.71
CA GLY A 124 -11.84 11.25 2.11
C GLY A 124 -13.26 10.75 2.43
N VAL A 125 -13.67 9.71 1.71
CA VAL A 125 -14.90 8.96 2.02
C VAL A 125 -14.52 7.73 2.82
N PRO A 126 -14.97 7.59 4.09
CA PRO A 126 -14.59 6.46 4.93
C PRO A 126 -15.10 5.14 4.38
N ASP A 127 -14.30 4.08 4.54
CA ASP A 127 -14.64 2.72 4.15
C ASP A 127 -15.87 2.21 4.91
N VAL A 128 -16.75 1.47 4.24
CA VAL A 128 -17.93 0.87 4.86
C VAL A 128 -17.58 -0.12 5.98
N HIS A 129 -16.45 -0.82 5.86
CA HIS A 129 -16.00 -1.78 6.88
C HIS A 129 -15.54 -1.01 8.13
N TYR A 130 -14.78 0.07 7.96
CA TYR A 130 -14.40 0.97 9.06
C TYR A 130 -15.64 1.53 9.77
N GLN A 131 -16.61 2.04 9.02
CA GLN A 131 -17.86 2.57 9.57
C GLN A 131 -18.69 1.52 10.32
N LYS A 132 -18.48 0.24 10.02
CA LYS A 132 -19.11 -0.89 10.72
C LYS A 132 -18.29 -1.41 11.90
N GLY A 133 -17.22 -0.71 12.28
CA GLY A 133 -16.38 -1.04 13.43
C GLY A 133 -15.23 -2.00 13.13
N MET A 134 -14.96 -2.32 11.85
CA MET A 134 -13.78 -3.12 11.50
C MET A 134 -12.52 -2.25 11.52
N LEU A 135 -11.43 -2.84 12.00
CA LEU A 135 -10.08 -2.28 12.02
C LEU A 135 -9.17 -3.07 11.07
N CYS A 136 -7.91 -2.63 10.96
CA CYS A 136 -6.96 -3.19 10.01
C CYS A 136 -6.80 -4.72 10.19
N THR A 137 -6.72 -5.19 11.44
CA THR A 137 -6.48 -6.62 11.73
C THR A 137 -7.69 -7.53 11.49
N ASP A 138 -8.88 -6.95 11.27
CA ASP A 138 -10.06 -7.76 10.95
C ASP A 138 -10.02 -8.28 9.50
N CYS A 139 -9.24 -7.62 8.63
CA CYS A 139 -8.90 -8.11 7.30
C CYS A 139 -7.45 -8.65 7.26
N HIS A 140 -6.52 -7.98 7.95
CA HIS A 140 -5.10 -8.31 7.94
C HIS A 140 -4.71 -9.23 9.10
N THR A 141 -4.63 -10.53 8.83
CA THR A 141 -4.37 -11.55 9.86
C THR A 141 -2.94 -11.51 10.40
N ALA A 142 -2.73 -12.08 11.59
CA ALA A 142 -1.41 -12.18 12.20
C ALA A 142 -0.36 -12.85 11.29
N THR A 143 -0.73 -13.90 10.56
CA THR A 143 0.18 -14.57 9.60
C THR A 143 0.62 -13.65 8.47
N GLN A 144 -0.26 -12.77 7.97
CA GLN A 144 0.13 -11.80 6.94
C GLN A 144 1.11 -10.75 7.49
N LEU A 145 0.96 -10.36 8.75
CA LEU A 145 1.80 -9.36 9.40
C LEU A 145 3.15 -9.94 9.85
N HIS A 146 3.12 -11.11 10.47
CA HIS A 146 4.27 -11.84 11.01
C HIS A 146 4.95 -12.76 9.99
N GLY A 147 4.46 -12.84 8.76
CA GLY A 147 4.98 -13.74 7.73
C GLY A 147 4.49 -15.18 7.85
N ASP A 148 4.53 -15.88 6.72
CA ASP A 148 4.15 -17.29 6.56
C ASP A 148 5.36 -18.21 6.33
N GLY A 149 6.58 -17.66 6.46
CA GLY A 149 7.83 -18.36 6.20
C GLY A 149 8.35 -18.24 4.76
N LYS A 150 7.64 -17.55 3.87
CA LYS A 150 8.12 -17.23 2.51
C LYS A 150 8.58 -15.78 2.42
N VAL A 151 9.61 -15.53 1.62
CA VAL A 151 10.03 -14.18 1.25
C VAL A 151 9.28 -13.77 -0.01
N TYR A 152 8.64 -12.61 0.03
CA TYR A 152 7.91 -12.06 -1.11
C TYR A 152 8.56 -10.76 -1.60
N ALA A 153 8.57 -10.56 -2.91
CA ALA A 153 9.01 -9.31 -3.52
C ALA A 153 7.89 -8.25 -3.51
N SER A 154 6.63 -8.67 -3.48
CA SER A 154 5.47 -7.78 -3.51
C SER A 154 4.34 -8.30 -2.60
N ARG A 155 3.58 -7.37 -2.03
CA ARG A 155 2.34 -7.68 -1.29
C ARG A 155 1.29 -8.42 -2.15
N ARG A 156 1.41 -8.34 -3.48
CA ARG A 156 0.50 -9.03 -4.41
C ARG A 156 0.75 -10.53 -4.47
N ASP A 157 1.99 -10.94 -4.22
CA ASP A 157 2.44 -12.32 -4.32
C ASP A 157 2.11 -13.11 -3.05
N VAL A 158 1.81 -12.41 -1.95
CA VAL A 158 1.40 -13.03 -0.68
C VAL A 158 0.13 -13.84 -0.92
N GLU A 159 0.21 -15.15 -0.68
CA GLU A 159 -0.91 -16.08 -0.87
C GLU A 159 -2.03 -15.78 0.12
N ALA A 160 -1.68 -15.57 1.39
CA ALA A 160 -2.62 -15.35 2.47
C ALA A 160 -3.24 -13.94 2.50
N LYS A 161 -2.99 -13.07 1.50
CA LYS A 161 -3.50 -11.68 1.46
C LYS A 161 -5.03 -11.61 1.61
N PRO A 162 -5.59 -10.51 2.16
CA PRO A 162 -7.03 -10.38 2.29
C PRO A 162 -7.68 -10.30 0.91
N THR A 163 -8.86 -10.91 0.78
CA THR A 163 -9.67 -10.83 -0.43
C THR A 163 -11.13 -10.59 -0.08
N CYS A 164 -11.86 -9.89 -0.95
CA CYS A 164 -13.28 -9.62 -0.74
C CYS A 164 -14.09 -10.93 -0.59
N LEU A 165 -13.71 -11.97 -1.33
CA LEU A 165 -14.41 -13.25 -1.40
C LEU A 165 -14.25 -14.11 -0.13
N GLN A 166 -13.38 -13.73 0.81
CA GLN A 166 -13.32 -14.38 2.13
C GLN A 166 -14.56 -14.08 2.99
N CYS A 167 -15.26 -12.97 2.72
CA CYS A 167 -16.45 -12.55 3.49
C CYS A 167 -17.69 -12.30 2.62
N HIS A 168 -17.51 -11.99 1.33
CA HIS A 168 -18.61 -11.62 0.43
C HIS A 168 -18.90 -12.72 -0.59
N ASN A 169 -20.10 -13.28 -0.56
CA ASN A 169 -20.59 -14.22 -1.56
C ASN A 169 -21.22 -13.47 -2.74
N THR A 170 -20.67 -13.68 -3.94
CA THR A 170 -21.11 -12.98 -5.16
C THR A 170 -22.48 -13.43 -5.67
N LYS A 171 -22.99 -14.56 -5.16
CA LYS A 171 -24.30 -15.13 -5.50
C LYS A 171 -25.44 -14.66 -4.60
N GLU A 172 -25.16 -13.72 -3.69
CA GLU A 172 -26.14 -13.18 -2.75
C GLU A 172 -26.53 -11.73 -3.08
N GLY A 173 -27.72 -11.33 -2.66
CA GLY A 173 -28.26 -9.98 -2.85
C GLY A 173 -29.40 -9.92 -3.86
N SER A 174 -29.61 -8.73 -4.45
CA SER A 174 -30.63 -8.55 -5.50
C SER A 174 -30.21 -9.21 -6.79
N GLU A 175 -31.18 -9.60 -7.64
CA GLU A 175 -30.92 -10.19 -8.96
C GLU A 175 -29.94 -9.34 -9.81
N LYS A 176 -30.10 -8.01 -9.82
CA LYS A 176 -29.18 -7.09 -10.52
C LYS A 176 -27.74 -7.24 -10.03
N ALA A 177 -27.53 -7.45 -8.73
CA ALA A 177 -26.19 -7.59 -8.15
C ALA A 177 -25.59 -8.96 -8.48
N VAL A 178 -26.38 -10.03 -8.38
CA VAL A 178 -25.95 -11.39 -8.74
C VAL A 178 -25.59 -11.47 -10.23
N SER A 179 -26.42 -10.89 -11.09
CA SER A 179 -26.14 -10.77 -12.53
C SER A 179 -24.85 -9.99 -12.77
N ALA A 180 -24.72 -8.79 -12.19
CA ALA A 180 -23.53 -7.98 -12.37
C ALA A 180 -22.26 -8.70 -11.92
N HIS A 181 -22.28 -9.42 -10.80
CA HIS A 181 -21.13 -10.21 -10.38
C HIS A 181 -20.83 -11.37 -11.33
N ARG A 182 -21.84 -12.11 -11.79
CA ARG A 182 -21.66 -13.21 -12.74
C ARG A 182 -20.97 -12.74 -14.02
N ASP A 183 -21.32 -11.55 -14.48
CA ASP A 183 -20.84 -11.02 -15.76
C ASP A 183 -19.44 -10.36 -15.66
N HIS A 184 -18.98 -9.97 -14.46
CA HIS A 184 -17.73 -9.20 -14.26
C HIS A 184 -16.66 -9.88 -13.40
N VAL A 185 -17.05 -10.70 -12.43
CA VAL A 185 -16.09 -11.36 -11.53
C VAL A 185 -15.18 -12.28 -12.34
N GLY A 186 -13.87 -12.14 -12.14
CA GLY A 186 -12.84 -12.90 -12.87
C GLY A 186 -12.09 -12.07 -13.90
N TRP A 187 -12.63 -10.93 -14.34
CA TRP A 187 -11.94 -10.02 -15.26
C TRP A 187 -12.11 -8.53 -14.91
N VAL A 188 -12.92 -8.17 -13.91
CA VAL A 188 -12.96 -6.83 -13.32
C VAL A 188 -12.66 -6.90 -11.83
N SER A 189 -11.72 -6.09 -11.35
CA SER A 189 -11.37 -6.04 -9.93
C SER A 189 -12.54 -5.52 -9.08
N CYS A 190 -12.74 -6.05 -7.87
CA CYS A 190 -13.83 -5.61 -6.99
C CYS A 190 -13.78 -4.10 -6.70
N SER A 191 -12.59 -3.55 -6.51
CA SER A 191 -12.37 -2.11 -6.31
C SER A 191 -12.80 -1.26 -7.49
N SER A 192 -12.85 -1.81 -8.72
CA SER A 192 -13.28 -1.06 -9.90
C SER A 192 -14.74 -0.64 -9.77
N CYS A 193 -15.58 -1.46 -9.14
CA CYS A 193 -16.97 -1.10 -8.83
C CYS A 193 -17.13 -0.50 -7.43
N HIS A 194 -16.38 -0.99 -6.44
CA HIS A 194 -16.66 -0.72 -5.03
C HIS A 194 -15.82 0.37 -4.36
N SER A 195 -14.76 0.91 -4.99
CA SER A 195 -14.08 2.11 -4.44
C SER A 195 -15.04 3.31 -4.44
N ALA A 196 -15.27 3.94 -3.30
CA ALA A 196 -16.36 4.90 -3.14
C ALA A 196 -16.18 6.22 -3.86
N ALA A 197 -14.93 6.69 -3.91
CA ALA A 197 -14.61 8.04 -4.33
C ALA A 197 -13.21 8.11 -4.93
N PRO A 198 -12.90 9.20 -5.66
CA PRO A 198 -11.52 9.59 -5.96
C PRO A 198 -10.65 9.52 -4.70
N TYR A 199 -9.48 8.93 -4.84
CA TYR A 199 -8.53 8.70 -3.75
C TYR A 199 -7.22 9.42 -4.03
N ARG A 200 -6.35 9.45 -3.02
CA ARG A 200 -5.12 10.24 -3.09
C ARG A 200 -4.13 9.66 -4.09
N ASN A 201 -3.94 10.34 -5.19
CA ASN A 201 -2.86 10.11 -6.12
C ASN A 201 -1.75 11.12 -5.84
N CYS A 202 -0.52 10.75 -6.18
CA CYS A 202 0.61 11.65 -6.08
C CYS A 202 1.19 11.86 -7.47
N SER A 203 1.74 13.04 -7.71
CA SER A 203 2.49 13.43 -8.91
C SER A 203 3.70 14.28 -8.52
N SER A 204 4.57 14.57 -9.48
CA SER A 204 5.70 15.50 -9.32
C SER A 204 6.62 15.13 -8.15
N CYS A 205 6.92 13.84 -7.99
CA CYS A 205 7.85 13.40 -6.95
C CYS A 205 9.28 13.63 -7.43
N HIS A 206 10.00 14.54 -6.77
CA HIS A 206 11.45 14.68 -6.91
C HIS A 206 12.12 14.47 -5.56
N VAL A 207 13.29 13.82 -5.59
CA VAL A 207 14.11 13.62 -4.38
C VAL A 207 14.42 14.98 -3.74
N GLY A 208 13.97 15.15 -2.50
CA GLY A 208 14.16 16.37 -1.69
C GLY A 208 13.10 17.47 -1.86
N GLU A 209 12.15 17.32 -2.78
CA GLU A 209 11.13 18.36 -3.05
C GLU A 209 9.69 17.92 -2.71
N GLY A 210 9.52 16.64 -2.34
CA GLY A 210 8.23 16.07 -2.00
C GLY A 210 7.41 15.70 -3.25
N ALA A 211 6.10 15.55 -3.07
CA ALA A 211 5.17 15.22 -4.14
C ALA A 211 3.88 16.03 -3.98
N THR A 212 3.25 16.37 -5.10
CA THR A 212 1.91 16.96 -5.09
C THR A 212 0.86 15.87 -4.97
N SER A 213 -0.18 16.07 -4.17
CA SER A 213 -1.29 15.13 -4.06
C SER A 213 -2.57 15.65 -4.68
N SER A 214 -3.26 14.82 -5.46
CA SER A 214 -4.56 15.13 -6.06
C SER A 214 -5.53 13.96 -5.91
N PRO A 215 -6.84 14.22 -5.76
CA PRO A 215 -7.84 13.16 -5.82
C PRO A 215 -8.00 12.65 -7.26
N GLY A 216 -8.14 11.33 -7.42
CA GLY A 216 -8.44 10.72 -8.73
C GLY A 216 -8.92 9.28 -8.60
N LEU A 217 -9.76 8.85 -9.54
CA LEU A 217 -10.19 7.46 -9.70
C LEU A 217 -9.92 7.06 -11.15
N PHE A 218 -9.07 6.04 -11.33
CA PHE A 218 -8.70 5.55 -12.65
C PHE A 218 -9.01 4.06 -12.77
N LEU A 219 -9.59 3.67 -13.90
CA LEU A 219 -9.79 2.30 -14.33
C LEU A 219 -8.98 2.05 -15.62
N GLY A 220 -8.46 0.84 -15.79
CA GLY A 220 -7.74 0.47 -17.00
C GLY A 220 -7.29 -0.98 -16.96
N LYS A 221 -6.57 -1.43 -17.98
CA LYS A 221 -5.99 -2.78 -17.99
C LYS A 221 -4.99 -2.92 -16.84
N ASN A 222 -5.06 -4.02 -16.12
CA ASN A 222 -4.14 -4.29 -15.02
C ASN A 222 -2.74 -4.57 -15.61
N PRO A 223 -1.71 -3.80 -15.23
CA PRO A 223 -0.35 -4.02 -15.74
C PRO A 223 0.27 -5.37 -15.35
N ARG A 224 -0.23 -6.02 -14.29
CA ARG A 224 0.20 -7.35 -13.85
C ARG A 224 -0.63 -8.48 -14.44
N ASN A 225 -1.86 -8.19 -14.84
CA ASN A 225 -2.78 -9.15 -15.46
C ASN A 225 -3.56 -8.47 -16.59
N PRO A 226 -3.04 -8.42 -17.82
CA PRO A 226 -3.65 -7.64 -18.91
C PRO A 226 -5.07 -8.06 -19.33
N LYS A 227 -5.54 -9.22 -18.85
CA LYS A 227 -6.92 -9.70 -19.06
C LYS A 227 -7.93 -9.11 -18.07
N GLU A 228 -7.44 -8.41 -17.04
CA GLU A 228 -8.28 -7.81 -16.00
C GLU A 228 -8.35 -6.29 -16.17
N VAL A 229 -9.54 -5.70 -15.97
CA VAL A 229 -9.73 -4.28 -15.70
C VAL A 229 -9.60 -4.04 -14.19
N ALA A 230 -8.69 -3.16 -13.79
CA ALA A 230 -8.42 -2.86 -12.39
C ALA A 230 -8.56 -1.37 -12.08
N THR A 231 -8.79 -1.08 -10.80
CA THR A 231 -8.58 0.26 -10.23
C THR A 231 -7.08 0.56 -10.19
N LEU A 232 -6.65 1.68 -10.75
CA LEU A 232 -5.24 2.00 -10.94
C LEU A 232 -4.81 3.25 -10.15
N ARG A 233 -3.68 3.18 -9.46
CA ARG A 233 -3.06 4.31 -8.77
C ARG A 233 -1.81 4.76 -9.48
N LEU A 234 -1.65 6.08 -9.56
CA LEU A 234 -0.45 6.72 -10.07
C LEU A 234 0.73 6.58 -9.10
N VAL A 235 1.82 5.99 -9.58
CA VAL A 235 3.16 6.07 -8.99
C VAL A 235 3.86 7.31 -9.58
N PRO A 236 4.21 8.31 -8.76
CA PRO A 236 4.58 9.66 -9.21
C PRO A 236 5.96 9.78 -9.87
N ALA A 237 6.68 8.68 -10.08
CA ALA A 237 8.05 8.72 -10.59
C ALA A 237 8.07 9.08 -12.09
N VAL A 238 8.68 10.21 -12.42
CA VAL A 238 8.95 10.70 -13.78
C VAL A 238 10.43 10.56 -14.09
N ARG A 239 10.85 10.77 -15.36
CA ARG A 239 12.21 10.43 -15.83
C ARG A 239 13.32 11.10 -15.02
N ASP A 240 13.07 12.30 -14.52
CA ASP A 240 13.99 13.13 -13.75
C ASP A 240 13.84 13.01 -12.22
N THR A 241 12.93 12.17 -11.71
CA THR A 241 12.68 11.99 -10.27
C THR A 241 13.97 11.74 -9.47
N PHE A 242 14.90 10.94 -10.01
CA PHE A 242 16.13 10.53 -9.34
C PHE A 242 17.41 11.12 -9.95
N MET A 243 17.31 12.09 -10.87
CA MET A 243 18.49 12.67 -11.54
C MET A 243 19.47 13.33 -10.57
N LYS A 244 18.98 13.93 -9.47
CA LYS A 244 19.84 14.57 -8.45
C LYS A 244 20.78 13.60 -7.75
N VAL A 245 20.46 12.31 -7.74
CA VAL A 245 21.30 11.24 -7.18
C VAL A 245 22.00 10.43 -8.28
N GLY A 246 22.06 10.95 -9.51
CA GLY A 246 22.78 10.32 -10.62
C GLY A 246 22.06 9.12 -11.26
N ILE A 247 20.75 8.98 -11.07
CA ILE A 247 19.95 7.91 -11.66
C ILE A 247 19.11 8.47 -12.80
N SER A 248 19.38 7.98 -14.01
CA SER A 248 18.71 8.37 -15.26
C SER A 248 17.44 7.56 -15.57
N GLN A 249 17.29 6.40 -14.90
CA GLN A 249 16.25 5.41 -15.19
C GLN A 249 16.41 4.82 -16.59
N ALA A 250 17.52 4.12 -16.83
CA ALA A 250 17.87 3.58 -18.15
C ALA A 250 16.74 2.78 -18.83
N ASN A 251 15.89 2.12 -18.04
CA ASN A 251 14.75 1.31 -18.49
C ASN A 251 13.41 1.98 -18.17
N PHE A 252 13.32 3.30 -18.18
CA PHE A 252 12.11 4.03 -17.75
C PHE A 252 10.81 3.51 -18.40
N ASP A 253 10.81 3.26 -19.70
CA ASP A 253 9.60 2.83 -20.43
C ASP A 253 9.29 1.33 -20.31
N SER A 254 10.07 0.57 -19.52
CA SER A 254 9.83 -0.86 -19.27
C SER A 254 8.60 -1.12 -18.39
N MET A 255 8.22 -0.12 -17.58
CA MET A 255 7.12 -0.23 -16.62
C MET A 255 6.19 0.98 -16.67
N PRO A 256 4.90 0.83 -16.40
CA PRO A 256 3.97 1.95 -16.32
C PRO A 256 4.10 2.71 -14.99
N ASN A 257 3.50 3.89 -14.95
CA ASN A 257 3.27 4.69 -13.76
C ASN A 257 1.99 4.27 -13.03
N TYR A 258 0.98 3.79 -13.76
CA TYR A 258 -0.29 3.39 -13.16
C TYR A 258 -0.24 1.91 -12.80
N TRP A 259 -0.50 1.60 -11.54
CA TRP A 259 -0.49 0.24 -11.02
C TRP A 259 -1.80 -0.10 -10.36
N ASP A 260 -2.22 -1.36 -10.47
CA ASP A 260 -3.42 -1.82 -9.81
C ASP A 260 -3.35 -1.56 -8.29
N THR A 261 -4.49 -1.19 -7.71
CA THR A 261 -4.61 -0.77 -6.31
C THR A 261 -5.95 -1.19 -5.73
N TYR A 262 -5.97 -1.36 -4.41
CA TYR A 262 -7.19 -1.48 -3.62
C TYR A 262 -7.23 -0.28 -2.66
N PRO A 263 -7.83 0.85 -3.08
CA PRO A 263 -8.04 1.98 -2.19
C PRO A 263 -8.88 1.53 -1.01
N HIS A 264 -8.50 1.95 0.20
CA HIS A 264 -9.19 1.54 1.43
C HIS A 264 -10.43 2.40 1.64
N ASN A 265 -11.30 2.56 0.63
CA ASN A 265 -12.49 3.40 0.70
C ASN A 265 -13.71 2.69 0.12
N ILE A 266 -13.89 1.41 0.43
CA ILE A 266 -14.87 0.53 -0.18
C ILE A 266 -16.30 0.90 0.27
N LYS A 267 -17.27 0.86 -0.67
CA LYS A 267 -18.71 0.96 -0.41
C LYS A 267 -19.47 -0.10 -1.20
N LYS A 268 -20.58 -0.56 -0.62
CA LYS A 268 -21.54 -1.43 -1.31
C LYS A 268 -22.19 -0.74 -2.52
N ARG A 269 -22.54 0.55 -2.37
CA ARG A 269 -23.18 1.36 -3.40
C ARG A 269 -22.27 2.51 -3.81
N THR A 270 -21.92 2.54 -5.08
CA THR A 270 -21.24 3.60 -5.83
C THR A 270 -22.08 3.95 -7.05
N ASP A 271 -21.72 5.01 -7.77
CA ASP A 271 -22.23 5.30 -9.11
C ASP A 271 -22.10 4.11 -10.07
N ARG A 272 -20.93 3.46 -10.15
CA ARG A 272 -20.72 2.27 -11.01
C ARG A 272 -21.60 1.08 -10.65
N THR A 273 -21.93 0.88 -9.37
CA THR A 273 -22.83 -0.22 -8.97
C THR A 273 -24.31 0.08 -9.19
N ARG A 274 -24.67 1.36 -9.37
CA ARG A 274 -26.05 1.81 -9.55
C ARG A 274 -26.41 1.88 -11.02
N GLU A 275 -25.53 2.49 -11.81
CA GLU A 275 -25.74 2.80 -13.23
C GLU A 275 -24.65 2.16 -14.11
N CYS A 276 -25.07 1.28 -15.02
CA CYS A 276 -24.15 0.57 -15.92
C CYS A 276 -23.49 1.54 -16.93
N ALA A 277 -24.20 2.60 -17.32
CA ALA A 277 -23.76 3.58 -18.31
C ALA A 277 -22.44 4.27 -17.93
N VAL A 278 -22.18 4.46 -16.63
CA VAL A 278 -20.92 5.06 -16.12
C VAL A 278 -19.68 4.34 -16.66
N CYS A 279 -19.76 3.02 -16.84
CA CYS A 279 -18.67 2.21 -17.38
C CYS A 279 -18.85 1.85 -18.85
N HIS A 280 -20.06 1.46 -19.27
CA HIS A 280 -20.30 0.88 -20.59
C HIS A 280 -20.62 1.90 -21.69
N GLU A 281 -21.00 3.13 -21.32
CA GLU A 281 -21.35 4.19 -22.28
C GLU A 281 -20.42 5.40 -22.10
N GLU A 282 -20.40 5.98 -20.90
CA GLU A 282 -19.66 7.21 -20.59
C GLU A 282 -18.15 6.98 -20.45
N LYS A 283 -17.78 5.76 -20.02
CA LYS A 283 -16.40 5.37 -19.69
C LYS A 283 -15.73 6.35 -18.74
N THR A 284 -16.49 6.85 -17.76
CA THR A 284 -16.18 8.06 -16.96
C THR A 284 -14.81 8.00 -16.27
N TYR A 285 -14.41 6.83 -15.79
CA TYR A 285 -13.17 6.65 -15.04
C TYR A 285 -12.08 5.89 -15.78
N PHE A 286 -12.33 5.45 -17.01
CA PHE A 286 -11.32 4.74 -17.78
C PHE A 286 -10.21 5.69 -18.21
N LEU A 287 -8.97 5.23 -18.09
CA LEU A 287 -7.81 5.99 -18.54
C LEU A 287 -7.97 6.34 -20.03
N LYS A 288 -7.76 7.62 -20.33
CA LYS A 288 -7.61 8.17 -21.68
C LYS A 288 -6.21 8.75 -21.84
N GLU A 289 -5.78 8.97 -23.07
CA GLU A 289 -4.42 9.45 -23.34
C GLU A 289 -4.14 10.81 -22.67
N GLU A 290 -5.13 11.71 -22.68
CA GLU A 290 -5.07 13.01 -22.03
C GLU A 290 -5.00 12.96 -20.49
N MET A 291 -5.35 11.82 -19.89
CA MET A 291 -5.28 11.61 -18.43
C MET A 291 -3.93 11.09 -17.97
N LEU A 292 -3.06 10.67 -18.90
CA LEU A 292 -1.75 10.13 -18.56
C LEU A 292 -0.83 11.22 -18.01
N ILE A 293 -0.07 10.87 -16.97
CA ILE A 293 0.91 11.78 -16.37
C ILE A 293 1.91 12.29 -17.42
N LYS A 294 2.07 13.62 -17.49
CA LYS A 294 3.06 14.27 -18.34
C LYS A 294 4.47 13.81 -17.97
N GLY A 295 5.28 13.44 -18.97
CA GLY A 295 6.63 12.89 -18.75
C GLY A 295 6.61 11.48 -18.13
N GLY A 296 5.44 10.83 -18.09
CA GLY A 296 5.30 9.44 -17.70
C GLY A 296 5.80 8.47 -18.76
N SER A 297 5.86 7.20 -18.37
CA SER A 297 6.29 6.09 -19.22
C SER A 297 5.34 5.85 -20.40
N GLU A 298 5.91 5.54 -21.56
CA GLU A 298 5.14 5.12 -22.75
C GLU A 298 4.35 3.81 -22.49
N ALA A 299 4.77 2.99 -21.53
CA ALA A 299 4.03 1.80 -21.13
C ALA A 299 2.63 2.11 -20.59
N ASN A 300 2.36 3.35 -20.17
CA ASN A 300 1.03 3.77 -19.72
C ASN A 300 -0.03 3.64 -20.81
N LYS A 301 0.33 3.83 -22.09
CA LYS A 301 -0.59 3.70 -23.22
C LYS A 301 -1.19 2.30 -23.35
N LYS A 302 -0.45 1.27 -22.94
CA LYS A 302 -0.91 -0.13 -22.93
C LYS A 302 -2.01 -0.39 -21.90
N LEU A 303 -2.20 0.51 -20.93
CA LEU A 303 -3.18 0.38 -19.87
C LEU A 303 -4.55 0.95 -20.26
N ILE A 304 -4.61 1.70 -21.36
CA ILE A 304 -5.86 2.20 -21.91
C ILE A 304 -6.71 1.00 -22.34
N PHE A 305 -7.94 0.96 -21.85
CA PHE A 305 -8.89 -0.08 -22.20
C PHE A 305 -9.57 0.29 -23.52
N HIS A 306 -9.34 -0.51 -24.54
CA HIS A 306 -10.06 -0.46 -25.81
C HIS A 306 -10.98 -1.67 -25.84
N GLU A 307 -12.28 -1.43 -26.06
CA GLU A 307 -13.27 -2.48 -26.31
C GLU A 307 -13.00 -3.18 -27.65
#